data_AF-A0A7L7VY27-F1
#
_entry.id   AF-A0A7L7VY27-F1
#
_cell.length_a   1.000
_cell.length_b   1.000
_cell.length_c   1.000
_cell.angle_alpha   90.00
_cell.angle_beta   90.00
_cell.angle_gamma   90.00
#
_symmetry.space_group_name_H-M   'P 1'
#
loop_
_entity.id
_entity.type
_entity.pdbx_description
1 polymer ?
#
loop_
_entity_poly.entity_id
_entity_poly.type
_entity_poly.pdbx_seq_one_letter_code
_entity_poly.pdbx_strand_id
1 'polypeptide(L)'
;MNTTTPSPSPEGSDAGTRRLAPDACWELLAESVVGRLAVIVEQRPKIFPINYVLDGKSVVFRTAAGTAFWGSVGQDIAIEADGYQADSQSAWSVVVSGQAHVIVAPEQIAAVDALGLEPWQSGEKHNYIRLTPGSVTGRRFHTTRPGVWHPPEFDPATSSFQ
;
A
#
# COMPACT_ATOMS: atom_id res chain seq x y z
N MET A 1 25.71 -38.90 -42.46
CA MET A 1 25.00 -37.64 -42.69
C MET A 1 24.33 -37.27 -41.38
N ASN A 2 24.86 -36.28 -40.66
CA ASN A 2 24.32 -35.83 -39.37
C ASN A 2 23.06 -35.01 -39.60
N THR A 3 21.93 -35.45 -39.04
CA THR A 3 20.73 -34.61 -38.89
C THR A 3 20.67 -34.14 -37.44
N THR A 4 20.95 -32.86 -37.27
CA THR A 4 20.90 -32.11 -36.01
C THR A 4 19.50 -32.16 -35.38
N THR A 5 19.42 -32.66 -34.15
CA THR A 5 18.27 -32.46 -33.26
C THR A 5 18.19 -30.98 -32.87
N PRO A 6 17.03 -30.31 -32.96
CA PRO A 6 16.88 -28.97 -32.40
C PRO A 6 16.95 -29.07 -30.86
N SER A 7 17.89 -28.34 -30.26
CA SER A 7 17.89 -28.12 -28.81
C SER A 7 16.60 -27.44 -28.38
N PRO A 8 15.92 -27.90 -27.31
CA PRO A 8 14.85 -27.11 -26.72
C PRO A 8 15.45 -25.81 -26.18
N SER A 9 14.95 -24.68 -26.69
CA SER A 9 15.17 -23.37 -26.07
C SER A 9 14.74 -23.44 -24.60
N PRO A 10 15.41 -22.73 -23.67
CA PRO A 10 15.00 -22.74 -22.28
C PRO A 10 13.57 -22.21 -22.22
N GLU A 11 12.66 -23.07 -21.76
CA GLU A 11 11.28 -22.75 -21.48
C GLU A 11 11.25 -21.47 -20.64
N GLY A 12 10.51 -20.46 -21.11
CA GLY A 12 10.30 -19.23 -20.35
C GLY A 12 9.77 -19.62 -18.98
N SER A 13 10.59 -19.42 -17.95
CA SER A 13 10.20 -19.61 -16.55
C SER A 13 8.86 -18.90 -16.35
N ASP A 14 7.87 -19.57 -15.77
CA ASP A 14 6.54 -19.05 -15.48
C ASP A 14 6.65 -17.74 -14.67
N ALA A 15 6.85 -16.63 -15.40
CA ALA A 15 6.98 -15.27 -14.89
C ALA A 15 5.59 -14.68 -14.61
N GLY A 16 4.68 -15.55 -14.16
CA GLY A 16 3.30 -15.23 -13.91
C GLY A 16 3.13 -14.43 -12.63
N THR A 17 2.10 -13.59 -12.60
CA THR A 17 1.67 -12.93 -11.37
C THR A 17 1.05 -13.97 -10.42
N ARG A 18 1.64 -14.12 -9.23
CA ARG A 18 1.16 -15.01 -8.18
C ARG A 18 0.24 -14.27 -7.21
N ARG A 19 -0.88 -14.88 -6.84
CA ARG A 19 -1.73 -14.41 -5.71
C ARG A 19 -1.09 -14.77 -4.38
N LEU A 20 -1.18 -13.85 -3.43
CA LEU A 20 -0.68 -14.03 -2.07
C LEU A 20 -1.77 -14.57 -1.14
N ALA A 21 -1.36 -15.37 -0.16
CA ALA A 21 -2.22 -15.75 0.95
C ALA A 21 -2.43 -14.53 1.87
N PRO A 22 -3.57 -14.43 2.59
CA PRO A 22 -3.87 -13.28 3.43
C PRO A 22 -2.77 -12.91 4.42
N ASP A 23 -2.13 -13.89 5.08
CA ASP A 23 -1.08 -13.60 6.07
C ASP A 23 0.17 -13.00 5.43
N ALA A 24 0.56 -13.47 4.23
CA ALA A 24 1.65 -12.86 3.47
C ALA A 24 1.33 -11.42 3.01
N CYS A 25 0.05 -11.08 2.83
CA CYS A 25 -0.34 -9.69 2.56
C CYS A 25 -0.11 -8.80 3.78
N TRP A 26 -0.43 -9.28 4.98
CA TRP A 26 -0.22 -8.52 6.22
C TRP A 26 1.26 -8.35 6.54
N GLU A 27 2.08 -9.37 6.28
CA GLU A 27 3.54 -9.27 6.39
C GLU A 27 4.09 -8.16 5.47
N LEU A 28 3.66 -8.13 4.21
CA LEU A 28 4.08 -7.10 3.26
C LEU A 28 3.58 -5.69 3.63
N LEU A 29 2.35 -5.57 4.13
CA LEU A 29 1.86 -4.30 4.64
C LEU A 29 2.68 -3.81 5.85
N ALA A 30 3.19 -4.71 6.69
CA ALA A 30 4.05 -4.35 7.82
C ALA A 30 5.41 -3.78 7.36
N GLU A 31 5.85 -4.09 6.14
CA GLU A 31 7.09 -3.57 5.55
C GLU A 31 6.95 -2.16 4.95
N SER A 32 5.73 -1.63 4.83
CA SER A 32 5.47 -0.29 4.29
C SER A 32 4.75 0.60 5.29
N VAL A 33 5.17 1.87 5.37
CA VAL A 33 4.52 2.89 6.20
C VAL A 33 3.61 3.82 5.40
N VAL A 34 3.65 3.73 4.06
CA VAL A 34 2.86 4.56 3.14
C VAL A 34 1.92 3.71 2.32
N GLY A 35 0.70 4.19 2.18
CA GLY A 35 -0.29 3.64 1.27
C GLY A 35 -1.08 4.71 0.54
N ARG A 36 -2.01 4.26 -0.29
CA ARG A 36 -2.99 5.10 -0.97
C ARG A 36 -4.38 4.74 -0.50
N LEU A 37 -5.06 5.72 0.08
CA LEU A 37 -6.46 5.64 0.46
C LEU A 37 -7.32 5.96 -0.76
N ALA A 38 -8.19 5.04 -1.16
CA ALA A 38 -9.24 5.25 -2.13
C ALA A 38 -10.61 5.38 -1.43
N VAL A 39 -11.31 6.47 -1.73
CA VAL A 39 -12.66 6.77 -1.24
C VAL A 39 -13.59 7.15 -2.40
N ILE A 40 -14.90 6.97 -2.20
CA ILE A 40 -15.92 7.47 -3.13
C ILE A 40 -16.60 8.69 -2.50
N VAL A 41 -16.52 9.84 -3.16
CA VAL A 41 -17.18 11.08 -2.72
C VAL A 41 -17.96 11.63 -3.91
N GLU A 42 -19.26 11.89 -3.72
CA GLU A 42 -20.16 12.32 -4.80
C GLU A 42 -20.11 11.41 -6.04
N GLN A 43 -20.13 10.09 -5.83
CA GLN A 43 -20.02 9.08 -6.89
C GLN A 43 -18.73 9.17 -7.73
N ARG A 44 -17.70 9.84 -7.22
CA ARG A 44 -16.39 9.99 -7.88
C ARG A 44 -15.27 9.39 -7.02
N PRO A 45 -14.38 8.56 -7.60
CA PRO A 45 -13.24 8.05 -6.87
C PRO A 45 -12.23 9.16 -6.61
N LYS A 46 -11.69 9.19 -5.40
CA LYS A 46 -10.57 10.06 -5.01
C LYS A 46 -9.51 9.22 -4.31
N ILE A 47 -8.25 9.56 -4.55
CA ILE A 47 -7.10 8.83 -4.01
C ILE A 47 -6.20 9.80 -3.25
N PHE A 48 -5.78 9.42 -2.05
CA PHE A 48 -4.93 10.23 -1.17
C PHE A 48 -3.74 9.40 -0.68
N PRO A 49 -2.50 9.94 -0.70
CA PRO A 49 -1.40 9.31 0.01
C PRO A 49 -1.65 9.41 1.52
N ILE A 50 -1.42 8.32 2.24
CA ILE A 50 -1.55 8.24 3.69
C ILE A 50 -0.35 7.52 4.30
N ASN A 51 0.03 7.93 5.51
CA ASN A 51 0.80 7.06 6.39
C ASN A 51 -0.16 6.19 7.17
N TYR A 52 0.20 4.94 7.40
CA TYR A 52 -0.60 4.01 8.17
C TYR A 52 0.26 3.16 9.10
N VAL A 53 -0.40 2.56 10.08
CA VAL A 53 0.13 1.48 10.91
C VAL A 53 -0.83 0.31 10.89
N LEU A 54 -0.32 -0.87 11.23
CA LEU A 54 -1.13 -2.05 11.45
C LEU A 54 -1.43 -2.20 12.93
N ASP A 55 -2.71 -2.40 13.27
CA ASP A 55 -3.13 -2.82 14.60
C ASP A 55 -3.88 -4.16 14.46
N GLY A 56 -3.15 -5.26 14.75
CA GLY A 56 -3.59 -6.61 14.42
C GLY A 56 -3.85 -6.77 12.92
N LYS A 57 -5.02 -7.29 12.55
CA LYS A 57 -5.47 -7.37 11.15
C LYS A 57 -6.37 -6.19 10.79
N SER A 58 -5.94 -4.97 11.11
CA SER A 58 -6.62 -3.73 10.73
C SER A 58 -5.60 -2.66 10.38
N VAL A 59 -6.01 -1.71 9.54
CA VAL A 59 -5.16 -0.61 9.09
C VAL A 59 -5.65 0.68 9.74
N VAL A 60 -4.75 1.42 10.39
CA VAL A 60 -5.09 2.70 11.03
C VAL A 60 -4.27 3.82 10.41
N PHE A 61 -4.92 4.93 10.08
CA PHE A 61 -4.27 6.12 9.52
C PHE A 61 -4.84 7.40 10.12
N ARG A 62 -4.07 8.49 10.00
CA ARG A 62 -4.47 9.83 10.45
C ARG A 62 -4.76 10.75 9.27
N THR A 63 -5.83 11.53 9.37
CA THR A 63 -6.17 12.54 8.36
C THR A 63 -6.76 13.81 8.98
N ALA A 64 -6.61 14.93 8.29
CA ALA A 64 -7.33 16.17 8.60
C ALA A 64 -8.82 16.03 8.23
N ALA A 65 -9.67 16.90 8.80
CA ALA A 65 -11.12 16.95 8.59
C ALA A 65 -11.52 17.48 7.19
N GLY A 66 -11.03 16.81 6.14
CA GLY A 66 -11.29 17.14 4.74
C GLY A 66 -11.92 15.98 3.96
N THR A 67 -11.72 16.00 2.64
CA THR A 67 -12.33 14.99 1.74
C THR A 67 -11.96 13.55 2.10
N ALA A 68 -10.70 13.29 2.48
CA ALA A 68 -10.27 11.96 2.91
C ALA A 68 -11.00 11.48 4.17
N PHE A 69 -11.22 12.37 5.15
CA PHE A 69 -11.97 12.07 6.37
C PHE A 69 -13.44 11.78 6.04
N TRP A 70 -14.14 12.74 5.43
CA TRP A 70 -15.57 12.60 5.14
C TRP A 70 -15.89 11.47 4.15
N GLY A 71 -14.98 11.17 3.24
CA GLY A 71 -15.10 10.03 2.33
C GLY A 71 -14.81 8.67 2.98
N SER A 72 -14.25 8.63 4.20
CA SER A 72 -13.93 7.38 4.89
C SER A 72 -14.92 7.05 6.01
N VAL A 73 -15.37 8.03 6.78
CA VAL A 73 -16.15 7.77 8.01
C VAL A 73 -17.46 7.04 7.71
N GLY A 74 -17.58 5.82 8.23
CA GLY A 74 -18.76 4.97 8.07
C GLY A 74 -18.95 4.43 6.65
N GLN A 75 -17.94 4.56 5.78
CA GLN A 75 -17.97 4.12 4.39
C GLN A 75 -17.07 2.89 4.18
N ASP A 76 -17.34 2.17 3.10
CA ASP A 76 -16.37 1.21 2.56
C ASP A 76 -15.27 1.96 1.82
N ILE A 77 -14.02 1.67 2.19
CA ILE A 77 -12.83 2.25 1.60
C ILE A 77 -11.87 1.16 1.13
N ALA A 78 -10.86 1.56 0.36
CA ALA A 78 -9.73 0.69 0.07
C ALA A 78 -8.41 1.40 0.40
N ILE A 79 -7.45 0.65 0.92
CA ILE A 79 -6.07 1.07 1.11
C ILE A 79 -5.18 0.15 0.28
N GLU A 80 -4.27 0.74 -0.49
CA GLU A 80 -3.30 0.03 -1.30
C GLU A 80 -1.88 0.38 -0.85
N ALA A 81 -1.00 -0.62 -0.84
CA ALA A 81 0.44 -0.42 -0.75
C ALA A 81 1.15 -1.39 -1.70
N ASP A 82 2.28 -0.94 -2.25
CA ASP A 82 3.15 -1.74 -3.10
C ASP A 82 4.61 -1.59 -2.69
N GLY A 83 5.45 -2.46 -3.23
CA GLY A 83 6.88 -2.43 -3.01
C GLY A 83 7.65 -3.21 -4.07
N TYR A 84 8.93 -2.85 -4.20
CA TYR A 84 9.87 -3.51 -5.10
C TYR A 84 11.09 -4.00 -4.33
N GLN A 85 11.42 -5.28 -4.52
CA GLN A 85 12.58 -5.95 -3.94
C GLN A 85 13.63 -6.12 -5.04
N ALA A 86 14.70 -5.33 -4.96
CA ALA A 86 15.73 -5.29 -5.99
C ALA A 86 16.49 -6.63 -6.10
N ASP A 87 16.80 -7.26 -4.97
CA ASP A 87 17.58 -8.51 -4.90
C ASP A 87 16.89 -9.68 -5.60
N SER A 88 15.55 -9.74 -5.50
CA SER A 88 14.74 -10.79 -6.11
C SER A 88 14.12 -10.39 -7.45
N GLN A 89 14.36 -9.16 -7.91
CA GLN A 89 13.66 -8.54 -9.05
C GLN A 89 12.14 -8.77 -8.98
N SER A 90 11.57 -8.58 -7.79
CA SER A 90 10.17 -8.88 -7.53
C SER A 90 9.44 -7.65 -7.04
N ALA A 91 8.24 -7.42 -7.57
CA ALA A 91 7.32 -6.41 -7.07
C ALA A 91 6.11 -7.09 -6.43
N TRP A 92 5.51 -6.40 -5.47
CA TRP A 92 4.29 -6.81 -4.81
C TRP A 92 3.32 -5.63 -4.70
N SER A 93 2.03 -5.93 -4.60
CA SER A 93 0.99 -4.97 -4.25
C SER A 93 -0.05 -5.67 -3.39
N VAL A 94 -0.56 -4.97 -2.39
CA VAL A 94 -1.61 -5.43 -1.48
C VAL A 94 -2.71 -4.38 -1.44
N VAL A 95 -3.95 -4.83 -1.59
CA VAL A 95 -5.15 -4.01 -1.42
C VAL A 95 -5.97 -4.58 -0.27
N VAL A 96 -6.27 -3.73 0.71
CA VAL A 96 -7.21 -4.00 1.80
C VAL A 96 -8.46 -3.17 1.56
N SER A 97 -9.63 -3.76 1.61
CA SER A 97 -10.90 -3.03 1.56
C SER A 97 -11.84 -3.46 2.66
N GLY A 98 -12.67 -2.53 3.12
CA GLY A 98 -13.62 -2.77 4.20
C GLY A 98 -14.13 -1.48 4.81
N GLN A 99 -14.79 -1.62 5.95
CA GLN A 99 -15.47 -0.52 6.60
C GLN A 99 -14.50 0.34 7.41
N ALA A 100 -14.61 1.66 7.26
CA ALA A 100 -13.84 2.62 8.03
C ALA A 100 -14.64 3.25 9.18
N HIS A 101 -13.98 3.36 10.34
CA HIS A 101 -14.55 3.94 11.56
C HIS A 101 -13.59 4.96 12.17
N VAL A 102 -14.15 6.02 12.77
CA VAL A 102 -13.38 6.97 13.56
C VAL A 102 -13.04 6.36 14.92
N ILE A 103 -11.78 6.46 15.33
CA ILE A 103 -11.36 6.16 16.69
C ILE A 103 -11.51 7.44 17.51
N VAL A 104 -12.35 7.39 18.55
CA VAL A 104 -12.60 8.53 19.46
C VAL A 104 -12.20 8.24 20.90
N ALA A 105 -12.05 6.96 21.27
CA ALA A 105 -11.72 6.55 22.62
C ALA A 105 -10.24 6.86 22.92
N PRO A 106 -9.93 7.65 23.98
CA PRO A 106 -8.55 8.06 24.29
C PRO A 106 -7.58 6.89 24.46
N GLU A 107 -8.02 5.78 25.05
CA GLU A 107 -7.22 4.57 25.24
C GLU A 107 -6.87 3.89 23.92
N GLN A 108 -7.77 3.92 22.93
CA GLN A 108 -7.51 3.37 21.60
C GLN A 108 -6.58 4.28 20.80
N ILE A 109 -6.71 5.60 20.93
CA ILE A 109 -5.80 6.57 20.32
C ILE A 109 -4.39 6.37 20.88
N ALA A 110 -4.24 6.30 22.21
CA ALA A 110 -2.95 6.06 22.85
C ALA A 110 -2.31 4.72 22.44
N ALA A 111 -3.11 3.66 22.28
CA ALA A 111 -2.63 2.37 21.79
C ALA A 111 -2.11 2.45 20.35
N VAL A 112 -2.79 3.19 19.47
CA VAL A 112 -2.34 3.40 18.08
C VAL A 112 -1.11 4.29 18.01
N ASP A 113 -1.03 5.34 18.82
CA ASP A 113 0.13 6.21 18.88
C ASP A 113 1.39 5.44 19.30
N ALA A 114 1.25 4.48 20.21
CA ALA A 114 2.34 3.59 20.61
C ALA A 114 2.86 2.68 19.48
N LEU A 115 2.13 2.54 18.36
CA LEU A 115 2.56 1.81 17.16
C LEU A 115 3.39 2.68 16.21
N GLY A 116 3.62 3.96 16.52
CA GLY A 116 4.49 4.85 15.75
C GLY A 116 3.82 5.51 14.55
N LEU A 117 2.51 5.78 14.62
CA LEU A 117 1.76 6.49 13.57
C LEU A 117 2.12 7.99 13.54
N GLU A 118 3.30 8.31 13.01
CA GLU A 118 3.81 9.67 12.88
C GLU A 118 3.55 10.24 11.47
N PRO A 119 2.85 11.38 11.34
CA PRO A 119 2.58 11.98 10.03
C PRO A 119 3.83 12.67 9.45
N TRP A 120 4.18 12.34 8.19
CA TRP A 120 5.26 13.00 7.43
C TRP A 120 5.07 14.51 7.19
N GLN A 121 3.87 15.03 7.41
CA GLN A 121 3.58 16.44 7.31
C GLN A 121 2.97 16.89 8.64
N SER A 122 3.63 17.87 9.27
CA SER A 122 3.13 18.57 10.45
C SER A 122 1.81 19.28 10.13
N GLY A 123 0.88 19.25 11.09
CA GLY A 123 -0.46 19.84 10.97
C GLY A 123 -1.48 19.08 11.79
N GLU A 124 -2.64 19.71 12.02
CA GLU A 124 -3.74 19.17 12.84
C GLU A 124 -4.46 17.97 12.19
N LYS A 125 -3.75 16.85 12.03
CA LYS A 125 -4.34 15.55 11.63
C LYS A 125 -4.80 14.83 12.89
N HIS A 126 -5.87 15.33 13.50
CA HIS A 126 -6.40 14.80 14.77
C HIS A 126 -7.33 13.61 14.63
N ASN A 127 -7.73 13.22 13.40
CA ASN A 127 -8.72 12.17 13.22
C ASN A 127 -8.04 10.84 12.87
N TYR A 128 -8.19 9.87 13.76
CA TYR A 128 -7.74 8.50 13.58
C TYR A 128 -8.86 7.69 12.93
N ILE A 129 -8.56 7.06 11.80
CA ILE A 129 -9.49 6.22 11.07
C ILE A 129 -8.94 4.79 11.05
N ARG A 130 -9.77 3.83 11.47
CA ARG A 130 -9.49 2.40 11.37
C ARG A 130 -10.29 1.79 10.24
N LEU A 131 -9.60 1.09 9.34
CA LEU A 131 -10.18 0.17 8.37
C LEU A 131 -10.23 -1.24 8.98
N THR A 132 -11.43 -1.75 9.19
CA THR A 132 -11.67 -3.17 9.51
C THR A 132 -11.84 -3.94 8.20
N PRO A 133 -10.96 -4.91 7.88
CA PRO A 133 -10.93 -5.52 6.55
C PRO A 133 -12.15 -6.42 6.32
N GLY A 134 -12.86 -6.18 5.21
CA GLY A 134 -13.77 -7.14 4.61
C GLY A 134 -13.07 -8.03 3.58
N SER A 135 -11.98 -7.53 2.98
CA SER A 135 -11.14 -8.26 2.03
C SER A 135 -9.69 -7.79 2.11
N VAL A 136 -8.76 -8.73 1.94
CA VAL A 136 -7.34 -8.46 1.74
C VAL A 136 -6.86 -9.30 0.56
N THR A 137 -6.28 -8.66 -0.44
CA THR A 137 -5.77 -9.34 -1.64
C THR A 137 -4.36 -8.85 -1.93
N GLY A 138 -3.50 -9.76 -2.36
CA GLY A 138 -2.12 -9.43 -2.69
C GLY A 138 -1.66 -10.15 -3.94
N ARG A 139 -0.72 -9.53 -4.63
CA ARG A 139 -0.07 -10.06 -5.83
C ARG A 139 1.44 -9.90 -5.69
N ARG A 140 2.19 -10.87 -6.20
CA ARG A 140 3.64 -10.78 -6.39
C ARG A 140 3.98 -11.23 -7.79
N PHE A 141 4.92 -10.53 -8.43
CA PHE A 141 5.36 -10.83 -9.78
C PHE A 141 6.84 -10.51 -9.94
N HIS A 142 7.49 -11.17 -10.90
CA HIS A 142 8.84 -10.83 -11.31
C HIS A 142 8.79 -9.61 -12.24
N THR A 143 9.70 -8.66 -12.05
CA THR A 143 9.84 -7.53 -12.95
C THR A 143 10.74 -7.94 -14.11
N THR A 144 10.32 -7.65 -15.34
CA THR A 144 11.09 -7.93 -16.55
C THR A 144 12.18 -6.87 -16.75
N ARG A 145 13.16 -6.82 -15.84
CA ARG A 145 14.33 -5.93 -15.85
C ARG A 145 14.06 -4.40 -15.84
N PRO A 146 14.99 -3.61 -15.25
CA PRO A 146 14.73 -2.29 -14.68
C PRO A 146 15.38 -1.19 -15.51
N GLY A 147 14.83 -0.90 -16.69
CA GLY A 147 15.38 0.14 -17.58
C GLY A 147 14.34 1.06 -18.22
N VAL A 148 13.05 0.87 -17.93
CA VAL A 148 11.97 1.66 -18.56
C VAL A 148 11.24 2.55 -17.55
N TRP A 149 11.37 2.26 -16.24
CA TRP A 149 10.85 3.15 -15.20
C TRP A 149 12.01 3.88 -14.53
N HIS A 150 12.53 4.89 -15.21
CA HIS A 150 13.14 6.01 -14.54
C HIS A 150 12.00 6.98 -14.19
N PRO A 151 11.72 7.27 -12.91
CA PRO A 151 11.16 8.59 -12.60
C PRO A 151 12.10 9.61 -13.26
N PRO A 152 11.61 10.70 -13.88
CA PRO A 152 12.52 11.78 -14.26
C PRO A 152 13.40 12.10 -13.04
N GLU A 153 14.71 12.22 -13.27
CA GLU A 153 15.70 12.40 -12.20
C GLU A 153 15.18 13.39 -11.16
N PHE A 154 15.25 12.98 -9.90
CA PHE A 154 14.87 13.77 -8.73
C PHE A 154 15.47 15.17 -8.87
N ASP A 155 14.64 16.19 -9.10
CA ASP A 155 15.14 17.56 -9.24
C ASP A 155 15.67 18.04 -7.88
N PRO A 156 16.98 18.34 -7.74
CA PRO A 156 17.55 18.86 -6.50
C PRO A 156 16.93 20.21 -6.07
N ALA A 157 16.15 20.88 -6.93
CA ALA A 157 15.37 22.06 -6.55
C ALA A 157 14.24 21.76 -5.52
N THR A 158 13.92 20.50 -5.27
CA THR A 158 12.93 20.09 -4.26
C THR A 158 13.55 19.80 -2.87
N SER A 159 14.88 19.86 -2.73
CA SER A 159 15.61 19.60 -1.48
C SER A 159 15.80 20.83 -0.57
N SER A 160 15.09 21.92 -0.80
CA SER A 160 15.17 23.14 0.01
C SER A 160 14.01 23.26 1.00
N PHE A 161 13.89 22.28 1.90
CA PHE A 161 13.22 22.46 3.19
C PHE A 161 14.06 21.76 4.26
N GLN A 162 15.13 22.45 4.65
CA GLN A 162 15.86 22.25 5.90
C GLN A 162 15.50 23.39 6.85
#